data_AF-A0A369FPQ7-F1
#
_entry.id   AF-A0A369FPQ7-F1
#
_cell.length_a   1.000
_cell.length_b   1.000
_cell.length_c   1.000
_cell.angle_alpha   90.00
_cell.angle_beta   90.00
_cell.angle_gamma   90.00
#
_symmetry.space_group_name_H-M   'P 1'
#
loop_
_entity.id
_entity.type
_entity.pdbx_description
1 polymer ?
#
loop_
_entity_poly.entity_id
_entity_poly.type
_entity_poly.pdbx_seq_one_letter_code
_entity_poly.pdbx_strand_id
1 'polypeptide(L)' 'RQLEYKQLWSGGQVLAVPPAYTSQRCACCGHTAKENRLSQSKFRCQVCGYTANADVNGARNILAAGHAVLACGGCQQTG' A
#
# COMPACT_ATOMS: atom_id res chain seq x y z
N ARG A 1 -4.51 0.33 -16.98
CA ARG A 1 -5.41 0.55 -18.15
C ARG A 1 -6.51 1.60 -17.98
N GLN A 2 -7.50 1.45 -17.08
CA GLN A 2 -8.58 2.47 -16.91
C GLN A 2 -8.14 3.67 -16.07
N LEU A 3 -7.35 3.42 -15.02
CA LEU A 3 -6.84 4.48 -14.15
C LEU A 3 -5.84 5.38 -14.90
N GLU A 4 -4.94 4.81 -15.70
CA GLU A 4 -3.93 5.57 -16.46
C GLU A 4 -4.56 6.64 -17.35
N TYR A 5 -5.49 6.29 -18.24
CA TYR A 5 -6.02 7.27 -19.18
C TYR A 5 -6.89 8.33 -18.48
N LYS A 6 -7.64 7.95 -17.44
CA LYS A 6 -8.46 8.91 -16.67
C LYS A 6 -7.60 9.89 -15.89
N GLN A 7 -6.50 9.41 -15.30
CA GLN A 7 -5.53 10.26 -14.66
C GLN A 7 -4.86 11.17 -15.68
N LEU A 8 -4.40 10.65 -16.82
CA LEU A 8 -3.81 11.45 -17.89
C LEU A 8 -4.75 12.57 -18.36
N TRP A 9 -6.04 12.27 -18.56
CA TRP A 9 -7.03 13.27 -18.96
C TRP A 9 -7.25 14.35 -17.88
N SER A 10 -7.10 13.99 -16.61
CA SER A 10 -7.24 14.90 -15.48
C SER A 10 -5.92 15.61 -15.10
N GLY A 11 -4.83 15.40 -15.86
CA GLY A 11 -3.49 15.94 -15.55
C GLY A 11 -2.76 15.21 -14.41
N GLY A 12 -3.20 14.01 -14.04
CA GLY A 12 -2.61 13.15 -13.02
C GLY A 12 -1.75 12.01 -13.58
N GLN A 13 -1.17 11.23 -12.68
CA GLN A 13 -0.34 10.06 -12.99
C GLN A 13 -0.78 8.81 -12.23
N VAL A 14 -0.45 7.63 -12.76
CA VAL A 14 -0.61 6.35 -12.07
C VAL A 14 0.77 5.74 -11.86
N LEU A 15 1.10 5.46 -10.61
CA LEU A 15 2.32 4.77 -10.23
C LEU A 15 1.99 3.36 -9.75
N ALA A 16 2.51 2.35 -10.45
CA ALA A 16 2.45 0.97 -9.98
C ALA A 16 3.51 0.73 -8.90
N VAL A 17 3.13 0.03 -7.83
CA VAL A 17 4.05 -0.39 -6.76
C VAL A 17 3.95 -1.91 -6.56
N PRO A 18 5.03 -2.57 -6.12
CA PRO A 18 4.96 -3.99 -5.77
C PRO A 18 3.90 -4.24 -4.68
N PRO A 19 2.90 -5.10 -4.92
CA PRO A 19 1.79 -5.28 -3.98
C PRO A 19 2.13 -6.19 -2.79
N ALA A 20 3.26 -6.89 -2.84
CA ALA A 20 3.62 -7.93 -1.89
C ALA A 20 3.61 -7.42 -0.43
N TYR A 21 3.03 -8.21 0.46
CA TYR A 21 2.98 -7.99 1.92
C TYR A 21 2.29 -6.71 2.42
N THR A 22 1.74 -5.87 1.54
CA THR A 22 1.06 -4.61 1.90
C THR A 22 -0.18 -4.81 2.78
N SER A 23 -0.83 -5.97 2.70
CA SER A 23 -1.96 -6.32 3.57
C SER A 23 -1.56 -6.92 4.93
N GLN A 24 -0.29 -7.27 5.10
CA GLN A 24 0.26 -7.93 6.29
C GLN A 24 1.19 -7.01 7.09
N ARG A 25 1.79 -6.01 6.43
CA ARG A 25 2.64 -5.01 7.07
C ARG A 25 1.82 -4.05 7.91
N CYS A 26 2.29 -3.72 9.10
CA CYS A 26 1.72 -2.66 9.92
C CYS A 26 2.17 -1.28 9.41
N ALA A 27 1.23 -0.41 9.09
CA ALA A 27 1.53 0.96 8.67
C ALA A 27 2.12 1.83 9.80
N CYS A 28 1.96 1.42 11.07
CA CYS A 28 2.48 2.15 12.22
C CYS A 28 3.93 1.79 12.56
N CYS A 29 4.26 0.49 12.66
CA CYS A 29 5.58 0.03 13.12
C CYS A 29 6.39 -0.77 12.08
N GLY A 30 5.80 -1.08 10.91
CA GLY A 30 6.46 -1.85 9.86
C GLY A 30 6.54 -3.36 10.07
N HIS A 31 6.12 -3.89 11.23
CA HIS A 31 6.08 -5.33 11.46
C HIS A 31 5.17 -6.03 10.44
N THR A 32 5.68 -7.10 9.82
CA THR A 32 4.98 -7.84 8.75
C THR A 32 4.74 -9.26 9.22
N ALA A 33 3.47 -9.64 9.35
CA ALA A 33 3.04 -10.96 9.76
C ALA A 33 1.66 -11.26 9.17
N LYS A 34 1.41 -12.51 8.79
CA LYS A 34 0.13 -12.94 8.22
C LYS A 34 -1.01 -12.74 9.22
N GLU A 35 -0.70 -12.98 10.48
CA GLU A 35 -1.56 -12.89 11.65
C GLU A 35 -2.01 -11.45 11.95
N ASN A 36 -1.40 -10.45 11.32
CA ASN A 36 -1.85 -9.07 11.46
C ASN A 36 -3.22 -8.82 10.79
N ARG A 37 -3.56 -9.59 9.74
CA ARG A 37 -4.86 -9.49 9.06
C ARG A 37 -5.80 -10.56 9.58
N LEU A 38 -6.73 -10.15 10.45
CA LEU A 38 -7.66 -11.05 11.13
C LEU A 38 -8.86 -11.44 10.27
N SER A 39 -9.30 -10.55 9.39
CA SER A 39 -10.39 -10.82 8.43
C SER A 39 -10.26 -9.95 7.19
N GLN A 40 -11.26 -10.02 6.29
CA GLN A 40 -11.33 -9.11 5.14
C GLN A 40 -11.23 -7.65 5.59
N SER A 41 -11.93 -7.26 6.66
CA SER A 41 -12.06 -5.88 7.12
C SER A 41 -11.26 -5.55 8.38
N LYS A 42 -10.78 -6.53 9.16
CA LYS A 42 -10.10 -6.27 10.45
C LYS A 42 -8.60 -6.49 10.37
N PHE A 43 -7.84 -5.49 10.82
CA PHE A 43 -6.39 -5.55 11.01
C PHE A 43 -6.03 -5.24 12.46
N ARG A 44 -5.08 -6.00 13.01
CA ARG A 44 -4.46 -5.73 14.32
C ARG A 44 -3.00 -6.17 14.28
N CYS A 45 -2.08 -5.24 14.50
CA CYS A 45 -0.66 -5.58 14.58
C CYS A 45 -0.38 -6.40 15.85
N GLN A 46 0.30 -7.53 15.69
CA GLN A 46 0.69 -8.40 16.80
C GLN A 46 1.81 -7.82 17.68
N VAL A 47 2.51 -6.78 17.20
CA VAL A 47 3.64 -6.16 17.92
C VAL A 47 3.22 -4.87 18.63
N CYS A 48 2.71 -3.88 17.89
CA CYS A 48 2.38 -2.58 18.48
C CYS A 48 0.90 -2.42 18.85
N GLY A 49 0.07 -3.43 18.60
CA GLY A 49 -1.36 -3.39 18.90
C GLY A 49 -2.21 -2.48 17.99
N TYR A 50 -1.60 -1.80 17.02
CA TYR A 50 -2.30 -0.91 16.09
C TYR A 50 -3.46 -1.63 15.40
N THR A 51 -4.67 -1.06 15.47
CA THR A 51 -5.88 -1.58 14.84
C THR A 51 -6.39 -0.63 13.77
N ALA A 52 -6.94 -1.20 12.70
CA ALA A 52 -7.57 -0.45 11.62
C ALA A 52 -8.50 -1.36 10.81
N ASN A 53 -9.22 -0.75 9.87
CA ASN A 53 -9.73 -1.52 8.75
C ASN A 53 -8.55 -2.03 7.90
N ALA A 54 -8.59 -3.28 7.46
CA ALA A 54 -7.50 -3.90 6.69
C ALA A 54 -7.21 -3.18 5.36
N ASP A 55 -8.24 -2.67 4.69
CA ASP A 55 -8.09 -1.93 3.43
C ASP A 55 -7.48 -0.54 3.69
N VAL A 56 -7.80 0.10 4.82
CA VAL A 56 -7.18 1.36 5.24
C VAL A 56 -5.69 1.17 5.57
N ASN A 57 -5.34 0.10 6.29
CA ASN A 57 -3.94 -0.23 6.56
C ASN A 57 -3.19 -0.54 5.25
N GLY A 58 -3.80 -1.33 4.36
CA GLY A 58 -3.26 -1.63 3.04
C GLY A 58 -2.99 -0.37 2.21
N ALA A 59 -3.96 0.55 2.15
CA ALA A 59 -3.82 1.81 1.43
C ALA A 59 -2.66 2.66 1.97
N ARG A 60 -2.47 2.72 3.29
CA ARG A 60 -1.33 3.42 3.91
C ARG A 60 0.01 2.80 3.53
N ASN A 61 0.10 1.47 3.48
CA ASN A 61 1.32 0.79 3.04
C ASN A 61 1.61 1.02 1.55
N ILE A 62 0.59 1.02 0.69
CA ILE A 62 0.72 1.33 -0.74
C ILE A 62 1.20 2.77 -0.94
N LEU A 63 0.64 3.73 -0.20
CA LEU A 63 1.10 5.12 -0.21
C LEU A 63 2.59 5.23 0.15
N ALA A 64 3.00 4.57 1.24
CA ALA A 64 4.40 4.58 1.67
C ALA A 64 5.34 3.95 0.62
N ALA A 65 4.92 2.85 -0.02
CA ALA A 65 5.66 2.24 -1.12
C ALA A 65 5.76 3.18 -2.34
N GLY A 66 4.69 3.89 -2.68
CA GLY A 66 4.68 4.87 -3.77
C GLY A 66 5.65 6.01 -3.51
N HIS A 67 5.66 6.56 -2.30
CA HIS A 67 6.63 7.59 -1.90
C HIS A 67 8.08 7.08 -1.98
N ALA A 68 8.34 5.84 -1.56
CA ALA A 68 9.67 5.24 -1.66
C ALA A 68 10.13 5.10 -3.13
N VAL A 69 9.25 4.65 -4.02
CA VAL A 69 9.56 4.56 -5.46
C VAL A 69 9.89 5.93 -6.06
N LEU A 70 9.12 6.97 -5.72
CA LEU A 70 9.38 8.33 -6.18
C LEU A 70 10.70 8.90 -5.65
N ALA A 71 11.01 8.67 -4.37
CA ALA A 71 12.24 9.16 -3.75
C ALA A 71 13.51 8.48 -4.30
N CYS A 72 13.43 7.19 -4.64
CA CYS A 72 14.57 6.42 -5.13
C CYS A 72 14.77 6.50 -6.66
N GLY A 73 14.04 7.37 -7.36
CA GLY A 73 14.15 7.52 -8.82
C GLY A 73 13.69 6.29 -9.61
N GLY A 74 12.71 5.55 -9.07
CA GLY A 74 12.34 4.22 -9.58
C GLY A 74 11.97 4.18 -11.06
N CYS A 75 12.44 3.13 -11.74
CA CYS A 75 12.01 2.78 -13.09
C CYS A 75 10.53 2.41 -13.09
N GLN A 76 9.73 3.21 -13.80
CA GLN A 76 8.28 3.04 -13.93
C GLN A 76 8.00 1.72 -14.65
N GLN A 77 7.45 0.71 -13.93
CA GLN A 77 6.93 -0.48 -14.59
C GLN A 77 5.62 -0.10 -15.28
N THR A 78 5.72 0.24 -16.57
CA THR A 78 4.57 0.33 -17.46
C THR A 78 4.02 -1.09 -17.64
N GLY A 79 2.82 -1.34 -17.13
CA GLY A 79 2.07 -2.58 -17.34
C GLY A 79 1.35 -2.61 -18.67
#